data_AF-A0A9X0YS32-F1
#
_entry.id   AF-A0A9X0YS32-F1
#
_cell.length_a   1.000
_cell.length_b   1.000
_cell.length_c   1.000
_cell.angle_alpha   90.00
_cell.angle_beta   90.00
_cell.angle_gamma   90.00
#
_symmetry.space_group_name_H-M   'P 1'
#
loop_
_entity.id
_entity.type
_entity.pdbx_description
1 polymer ?
#
loop_
_entity_poly.entity_id
_entity_poly.type
_entity_poly.pdbx_seq_one_letter_code
_entity_poly.pdbx_strand_id
1 'polypeptide(L)'
;MTAEKTIVCRCEEVTLGTIQDTVQTYCCSSREVKLRTRAGMGYCGGRTCRHVIDRVVAEITKEPIKDEVQLSYRSPIRPATFAVLGGGKHDNES
;
A
#
# COMPACT_ATOMS: atom_id res chain seq x y z
N MET A 1 -18.98 -15.91 -8.27
CA MET A 1 -18.22 -14.63 -8.22
C MET A 1 -16.81 -14.92 -8.70
N THR A 2 -16.31 -14.24 -9.73
CA THR A 2 -14.96 -14.46 -10.26
C THR A 2 -13.93 -13.79 -9.33
N ALA A 3 -12.87 -14.52 -8.96
CA ALA A 3 -11.84 -14.04 -8.02
C ALA A 3 -11.18 -12.73 -8.46
N GLU A 4 -11.08 -12.50 -9.78
CA GLU A 4 -10.65 -11.26 -10.45
C GLU A 4 -11.25 -9.98 -9.86
N LYS A 5 -12.55 -9.99 -9.54
CA LYS A 5 -13.28 -8.80 -9.03
C LYS A 5 -13.10 -8.56 -7.53
N THR A 6 -12.33 -9.40 -6.85
CA THR A 6 -12.11 -9.27 -5.40
C THR A 6 -11.32 -8.01 -5.12
N ILE A 7 -11.83 -7.13 -4.28
CA ILE A 7 -11.13 -5.91 -3.88
C ILE A 7 -10.05 -6.27 -2.87
N VAL A 8 -8.79 -6.06 -3.24
CA VAL A 8 -7.63 -6.29 -2.38
C VAL A 8 -7.30 -5.02 -1.59
N CYS A 9 -7.30 -3.85 -2.23
CA CYS A 9 -7.12 -2.56 -1.56
C CYS A 9 -8.44 -1.79 -1.52
N ARG A 10 -9.09 -1.72 -0.36
CA ARG A 10 -10.34 -0.97 -0.22
C ARG A 10 -10.14 0.55 -0.31
N CYS A 11 -9.00 1.05 0.14
CA CYS A 11 -8.73 2.49 0.19
C CYS A 11 -8.53 3.12 -1.21
N GLU A 12 -8.02 2.33 -2.16
CA GLU A 12 -7.72 2.76 -3.54
C GLU A 12 -8.55 1.97 -4.56
N GLU A 13 -9.51 1.17 -4.08
CA GLU A 13 -10.43 0.36 -4.88
C GLU A 13 -9.77 -0.59 -5.90
N VAL A 14 -8.57 -1.09 -5.56
CA VAL A 14 -7.78 -1.98 -6.42
C VAL A 14 -8.23 -3.43 -6.27
N THR A 15 -8.47 -4.09 -7.40
CA THR A 15 -8.90 -5.50 -7.47
C THR A 15 -7.72 -6.47 -7.58
N LEU A 16 -7.97 -7.75 -7.29
CA LEU A 16 -7.00 -8.82 -7.47
C LEU A 16 -6.57 -8.94 -8.94
N GLY A 17 -7.51 -8.87 -9.88
CA GLY A 17 -7.22 -8.93 -11.31
C GLY A 17 -6.28 -7.80 -11.75
N THR A 18 -6.50 -6.57 -11.26
CA THR A 18 -5.60 -5.44 -11.54
C THR A 18 -4.17 -5.69 -11.07
N ILE A 19 -4.00 -6.29 -9.88
CA ILE A 19 -2.68 -6.62 -9.34
C ILE A 19 -2.02 -7.71 -10.20
N GLN A 20 -2.75 -8.78 -10.50
CA GLN A 20 -2.26 -9.90 -11.31
C GLN A 20 -1.83 -9.44 -12.71
N ASP A 21 -2.65 -8.64 -13.37
CA ASP A 21 -2.37 -8.06 -14.69
C ASP A 21 -1.13 -7.17 -14.68
N THR A 22 -0.99 -6.32 -13.65
CA THR A 22 0.19 -5.45 -13.48
C THR A 22 1.47 -6.28 -13.29
N VAL A 23 1.41 -7.33 -12.47
CA VAL A 23 2.59 -8.19 -12.23
C VAL A 23 2.96 -8.95 -13.50
N GLN A 24 1.98 -9.50 -14.22
CA GLN A 24 2.23 -10.25 -15.46
C GLN A 24 2.76 -9.35 -16.58
N THR A 25 2.22 -8.15 -16.73
CA THR A 25 2.61 -7.22 -17.80
C THR A 25 4.01 -6.64 -17.59
N TYR A 26 4.37 -6.33 -16.34
CA TYR A 26 5.62 -5.61 -16.04
C TYR A 26 6.69 -6.46 -15.34
N CYS A 27 6.40 -7.73 -15.04
CA CYS A 27 7.26 -8.64 -14.27
C CYS A 27 7.84 -7.96 -13.02
N CYS A 28 6.96 -7.33 -12.24
CA CYS A 28 7.36 -6.32 -11.27
C CYS A 28 7.21 -6.77 -9.82
N SER A 29 8.02 -6.17 -8.94
CA SER A 29 8.05 -6.42 -7.51
C SER A 29 6.85 -5.82 -6.76
N SER A 30 6.62 -6.18 -5.50
CA SER A 30 5.50 -5.63 -4.71
C SER A 30 5.60 -4.11 -4.50
N ARG A 31 6.82 -3.57 -4.39
CA ARG A 31 7.08 -2.12 -4.40
C ARG A 31 6.62 -1.47 -5.69
N GLU A 32 6.86 -2.10 -6.82
CA GLU A 32 6.49 -1.59 -8.13
C GLU A 32 4.99 -1.68 -8.39
N VAL A 33 4.34 -2.76 -7.96
CA VAL A 33 2.88 -2.88 -7.95
C VAL A 33 2.27 -1.73 -7.14
N LYS A 34 2.81 -1.44 -5.96
CA LYS A 34 2.38 -0.30 -5.12
C LYS A 34 2.52 1.04 -5.85
N LEU A 35 3.64 1.26 -6.54
CA LEU A 35 3.87 2.51 -7.29
C LEU A 35 2.94 2.66 -8.50
N ARG A 36 2.63 1.56 -9.19
CA ARG A 36 1.78 1.56 -10.40
C ARG A 36 0.29 1.61 -10.08
N THR A 37 -0.17 0.84 -9.10
CA THR A 37 -1.60 0.67 -8.77
C THR A 37 -2.04 1.51 -7.57
N ARG A 38 -1.10 2.16 -6.87
CA ARG A 38 -1.31 2.81 -5.57
C ARG A 38 -1.81 1.90 -4.45
N ALA A 39 -1.93 0.59 -4.67
CA ALA A 39 -2.39 -0.34 -3.65
C ALA A 39 -1.49 -0.27 -2.41
N GLY A 40 -2.06 0.14 -1.28
CA GLY A 40 -1.34 0.35 -0.02
C GLY A 40 -0.87 1.80 0.25
N MET A 41 -1.24 2.76 -0.61
CA MET A 41 -0.98 4.19 -0.40
C MET A 41 -2.20 4.99 0.12
N GLY A 42 -3.37 4.36 0.23
CA GLY A 42 -4.56 5.05 0.73
C GLY A 42 -4.51 5.35 2.23
N TYR A 43 -5.59 5.91 2.79
CA TYR A 43 -5.68 6.34 4.20
C TYR A 43 -5.27 5.26 5.23
N CYS A 44 -5.47 4.00 4.88
CA CYS A 44 -5.08 2.86 5.70
C CYS A 44 -3.56 2.61 5.75
N GLY A 45 -2.74 3.24 4.90
CA GLY A 45 -1.28 3.05 4.85
C GLY A 45 -0.85 1.62 4.52
N GLY A 46 -1.70 0.86 3.81
CA GLY A 46 -1.42 -0.53 3.45
C GLY A 46 -1.60 -1.56 4.57
N ARG A 47 -2.15 -1.17 5.73
CA ARG A 47 -2.35 -2.07 6.89
C ARG A 47 -3.11 -3.37 6.59
N THR A 48 -4.05 -3.33 5.65
CA THR A 48 -4.89 -4.49 5.30
C THR A 48 -4.41 -5.22 4.06
N CYS A 49 -4.02 -4.47 3.03
CA CYS A 49 -3.74 -5.03 1.70
C CYS A 49 -2.27 -5.43 1.48
N ARG A 50 -1.32 -4.91 2.25
CA ARG A 50 0.13 -5.13 2.05
C ARG A 50 0.50 -6.61 1.97
N HIS A 51 0.16 -7.39 3.00
CA HIS A 51 0.52 -8.81 3.05
C HIS A 51 -0.14 -9.63 1.93
N VAL A 52 -1.34 -9.21 1.50
CA VAL A 52 -2.03 -9.84 0.38
C VAL A 52 -1.30 -9.55 -0.92
N ILE A 53 -0.89 -8.30 -1.16
CA ILE A 53 -0.12 -7.89 -2.34
C ILE A 53 1.21 -8.66 -2.39
N ASP A 54 1.95 -8.69 -1.27
CA ASP A 54 3.25 -9.40 -1.21
C ASP A 54 3.10 -10.90 -1.54
N ARG A 55 2.04 -11.55 -1.04
CA ARG A 55 1.74 -12.96 -1.36
C ARG A 55 1.38 -13.18 -2.82
N VAL A 56 0.48 -12.35 -3.38
CA VAL A 56 0.06 -12.47 -4.77
C VAL A 56 1.25 -12.29 -5.71
N VAL A 57 2.12 -11.32 -5.44
CA VAL A 57 3.34 -11.11 -6.24
C VAL A 57 4.26 -12.32 -6.15
N ALA A 58 4.53 -12.84 -4.95
CA ALA A 58 5.39 -13.99 -4.75
C ALA A 58 4.86 -15.27 -5.42
N GLU A 59 3.54 -15.48 -5.42
CA GLU A 59 2.90 -16.59 -6.12
C GLU A 59 3.10 -16.51 -7.65
N ILE A 60 3.08 -15.30 -8.21
CA ILE A 60 3.23 -15.09 -9.66
C ILE A 60 4.70 -15.13 -10.10
N THR A 61 5.58 -14.42 -9.40
CA THR A 61 7.01 -14.34 -9.77
C THR A 61 7.80 -15.57 -9.34
N LYS A 62 7.25 -16.41 -8.44
CA LYS A 62 7.93 -17.56 -7.81
C LYS A 62 9.21 -17.19 -7.05
N GLU A 63 9.39 -15.91 -6.74
CA GLU A 63 10.53 -15.44 -5.97
C GLU A 63 10.16 -15.34 -4.48
N PRO A 64 11.08 -15.69 -3.57
CA PRO A 64 10.85 -15.51 -2.15
C PRO A 64 10.69 -14.02 -1.81
N ILE A 65 9.75 -13.70 -0.92
CA ILE A 65 9.54 -12.33 -0.44
C ILE A 65 10.81 -11.89 0.32
N LYS A 66 11.65 -11.07 -0.32
CA LYS A 66 12.82 -10.46 0.33
C LYS A 66 12.36 -9.30 1.22
N ASP A 67 12.80 -9.26 2.49
CA ASP A 67 12.44 -8.19 3.45
C ASP A 67 12.75 -6.78 2.93
N GLU A 68 13.79 -6.61 2.12
CA GLU A 68 14.16 -5.31 1.51
C GLU A 68 13.15 -4.77 0.49
N VAL A 69 12.32 -5.65 -0.09
CA VAL A 69 11.31 -5.29 -1.12
C VAL A 69 9.93 -5.10 -0.50
N GLN A 70 9.76 -5.47 0.78
CA GLN A 70 8.48 -5.33 1.46
C GLN A 70 8.07 -3.87 1.61
N LEU A 71 6.76 -3.65 1.61
CA LEU A 71 6.16 -2.34 1.82
C LEU A 71 6.45 -1.84 3.25
N SER A 72 7.54 -1.11 3.43
CA SER A 72 7.99 -0.67 4.76
C SER A 72 7.00 0.25 5.47
N TYR A 73 7.01 0.16 6.80
CA TYR A 73 6.26 1.06 7.66
C TYR A 73 6.98 2.42 7.75
N ARG A 74 6.25 3.53 7.61
CA ARG A 74 6.81 4.88 7.76
C ARG A 74 5.95 5.69 8.71
N SER A 75 6.59 6.48 9.57
CA SER A 75 5.90 7.43 10.44
C SER A 75 5.24 8.54 9.61
N PRO A 76 4.06 9.05 10.02
CA PRO A 76 3.26 8.67 11.18
C PRO A 76 2.39 7.42 10.96
N ILE A 77 2.18 6.64 12.03
CA ILE A 77 1.43 5.36 11.96
C ILE A 77 -0.05 5.55 11.60
N ARG A 78 -0.64 6.65 12.06
CA ARG A 78 -1.97 7.10 11.69
C ARG A 78 -1.83 8.52 11.17
N PRO A 79 -2.61 8.91 10.14
CA PRO A 79 -2.65 10.29 9.72
C PRO A 79 -2.95 11.20 10.92
N ALA A 80 -2.08 12.18 11.15
CA ALA A 80 -2.26 13.22 12.14
C ALA A 80 -2.52 14.54 11.42
N THR A 81 -3.38 15.38 11.98
CA THR A 81 -3.59 16.72 11.44
C THR A 81 -2.36 17.58 11.71
N PHE A 82 -2.11 18.58 10.87
CA PHE A 82 -1.03 19.53 11.12
C PHE A 82 -1.19 20.27 12.44
N ALA A 83 -2.42 20.50 12.91
CA ALA A 83 -2.68 21.08 14.22
C ALA A 83 -2.10 20.25 15.38
N VAL A 84 -2.12 18.92 15.27
CA VAL A 84 -1.51 18.03 16.27
C VAL A 84 0.02 18.04 16.18
N LEU A 85 0.58 18.21 14.98
CA LEU A 85 2.02 18.20 14.74
C LEU A 85 2.71 19.56 14.96
N GLY A 86 1.99 20.67 14.83
CA GLY A 86 2.53 22.03 14.75
C GLY A 86 3.02 22.63 16.07
N GLY A 87 2.89 21.94 17.20
CA GLY A 87 3.09 22.52 18.54
C GLY A 87 1.94 23.46 18.91
N GLY A 88 1.60 23.55 20.19
CA GLY A 88 0.53 24.43 20.68
C GLY A 88 0.70 25.88 20.19
N LYS A 89 -0.42 26.61 20.05
CA LYS A 89 -0.45 28.01 19.66
C LYS A 89 0.71 28.78 20.30
N HIS A 90 1.47 29.51 19.48
CA HIS A 90 2.15 30.68 19.99
C HIS A 90 1.05 31.66 20.39
N ASP A 91 0.70 31.66 21.67
CA ASP A 91 -0.04 32.77 22.28
C ASP A 91 0.93 33.96 22.29
N ASN A 92 1.06 34.61 21.13
CA ASN A 92 1.77 35.88 21.04
C ASN A 92 0.78 36.97 21.46
N GLU A 93 0.54 37.05 22.77
CA GLU A 93 -0.12 38.17 23.42
C GLU A 93 0.94 39.20 23.79
N SER A 94 1.20 40.15 22.87
CA SER A 94 1.61 41.56 23.06
C SER A 94 1.98 42.18 21.71
#